data_AF-A0A9D8G8M9-F1
#
_entry.id   AF-A0A9D8G8M9-F1
#
_cell.length_a   1.000
_cell.length_b   1.000
_cell.length_c   1.000
_cell.angle_alpha   90.00
_cell.angle_beta   90.00
_cell.angle_gamma   90.00
#
_symmetry.space_group_name_H-M   'P 1'
#
loop_
_entity.id
_entity.type
_entity.pdbx_description
1 polymer ?
#
loop_
_entity_poly.entity_id
_entity_poly.type
_entity_poly.pdbx_seq_one_letter_code
_entity_poly.pdbx_strand_id
1 'polypeptide(L)'
;MEGKTRVYLCSGCGIGDCVNMAALSSTVKRDCKLSEDAIVHPFLCSEEAVAKIKDDTAAEPACNVVIGACSGRVLTDVFRFAPETVVERANLREQMAWRRGADEDKEDTQMLAADILRMSVAKAQKTTAPEPFIASEMSRSVLVVGGGFAGLSAALDCANAGYDVVLVEQEPALGGWMAMLYKDTPQGEPYREIETPVVQWLIEDVQKHPRIQVLTSAQIEKIAGQPGQFDVTVKTNGSAENAGAAEMRAGSIILATGAKPYDAGKLAHL
;
A
#
# COMPACT_ATOMS: atom_id res chain seq x y z
N MET A 1 -19.58 6.13 26.74
CA MET A 1 -18.61 7.09 27.31
C MET A 1 -18.27 8.06 26.19
N GLU A 2 -18.47 9.36 26.37
CA GLU A 2 -17.99 10.34 25.38
C GLU A 2 -16.46 10.34 25.42
N GLY A 3 -15.82 9.75 24.41
CA GLY A 3 -14.37 9.73 24.27
C GLY A 3 -13.85 11.16 24.05
N LYS A 4 -12.74 11.51 24.70
CA LYS A 4 -12.11 12.82 24.56
C LYS A 4 -11.42 12.91 23.21
N THR A 5 -11.68 13.94 22.41
CA THR A 5 -11.01 14.13 21.12
C THR A 5 -9.88 15.15 21.25
N ARG A 6 -8.67 14.80 20.80
CA ARG A 6 -7.52 15.71 20.67
C ARG A 6 -7.21 15.97 19.20
N VAL A 7 -6.82 17.20 18.89
CA VAL A 7 -6.56 17.63 17.51
C VAL A 7 -5.13 18.14 17.39
N TYR A 8 -4.43 17.65 16.37
CA TYR A 8 -3.07 18.07 16.03
C TYR A 8 -3.05 18.61 14.59
N LEU A 9 -2.42 19.75 14.38
CA LEU A 9 -2.32 20.40 13.07
C LEU A 9 -0.86 20.53 12.63
N CYS A 10 -0.55 20.04 11.44
CA CYS A 10 0.75 20.19 10.80
C CYS A 10 0.78 21.52 10.04
N SER A 11 1.78 22.37 10.30
CA SER A 11 1.96 23.63 9.55
C SER A 11 2.98 23.52 8.42
N GLY A 12 3.85 22.51 8.41
CA GLY A 12 4.86 22.32 7.37
C GLY A 12 4.29 21.86 6.02
N CYS A 13 5.21 21.64 5.07
CA CYS A 13 4.90 21.21 3.70
C CYS A 13 3.93 22.13 2.93
N GLY A 14 3.95 23.43 3.24
CA GLY A 14 3.12 24.45 2.59
C GLY A 14 1.74 24.67 3.20
N ILE A 15 1.36 23.93 4.26
CA ILE A 15 0.02 24.09 4.87
C ILE A 15 -0.10 25.45 5.55
N GLY A 16 0.84 25.78 6.44
CA GLY A 16 0.84 27.03 7.22
C GLY A 16 1.06 28.28 6.37
N ASP A 17 1.56 28.13 5.15
CA ASP A 17 1.70 29.24 4.19
C ASP A 17 0.34 29.60 3.57
N CYS A 18 -0.58 28.64 3.50
CA CYS A 18 -1.91 28.81 2.89
C CYS A 18 -2.99 29.25 3.89
N VAL A 19 -2.84 28.93 5.18
CA VAL A 19 -3.86 29.16 6.20
C VAL A 19 -3.27 29.70 7.50
N ASN A 20 -4.06 30.51 8.21
CA ASN A 20 -3.74 30.96 9.55
C ASN A 20 -3.95 29.80 10.53
N MET A 21 -2.84 29.21 10.97
CA MET A 21 -2.84 28.05 11.88
C MET A 21 -3.39 28.37 13.27
N ALA A 22 -3.25 29.59 13.78
CA ALA A 22 -3.80 29.97 15.08
C ALA A 22 -5.34 30.09 15.02
N ALA A 23 -5.87 30.68 13.93
CA ALA A 23 -7.30 30.73 13.68
C ALA A 23 -7.89 29.33 13.42
N LEU A 24 -7.16 28.48 12.69
CA LEU A 24 -7.58 27.10 12.45
C LEU A 24 -7.55 26.27 13.76
N SER A 25 -6.53 26.45 14.59
CA SER A 25 -6.40 25.77 15.88
C SER A 25 -7.56 26.10 16.82
N SER A 26 -7.96 27.36 16.93
CA SER A 26 -9.10 27.78 17.77
C SER A 26 -10.48 27.36 17.25
N THR A 27 -10.58 26.99 15.97
CA THR A 27 -11.82 26.50 15.36
C THR A 27 -12.36 25.25 16.07
N VAL A 28 -11.48 24.36 16.55
CA VAL A 28 -11.91 23.10 17.19
C VAL A 28 -12.62 23.33 18.52
N LYS A 29 -12.14 24.30 19.30
CA LYS A 29 -12.76 24.69 20.56
C LYS A 29 -14.08 25.44 20.32
N ARG A 30 -14.04 26.44 19.43
CA ARG A 30 -15.19 27.31 19.13
C ARG A 30 -16.35 26.54 18.49
N ASP A 31 -16.05 25.72 17.49
CA ASP A 31 -17.09 25.14 16.62
C ASP A 31 -17.35 23.66 16.91
N CYS A 32 -16.33 22.91 17.35
CA CYS A 32 -16.44 21.46 17.59
C CYS A 32 -16.60 21.10 19.07
N LYS A 33 -16.71 22.12 19.96
CA LYS A 33 -16.95 21.98 21.40
C LYS A 33 -15.89 21.14 22.13
N LEU A 34 -14.65 21.16 21.67
CA LEU A 34 -13.53 20.55 22.38
C LEU A 34 -13.08 21.44 23.56
N SER A 35 -12.48 20.84 24.58
CA SER A 35 -12.01 21.55 25.77
C SER A 35 -10.77 22.41 25.52
N GLU A 36 -9.96 22.03 24.53
CA GLU A 36 -8.66 22.62 24.23
C GLU A 36 -8.57 22.99 22.74
N ASP A 37 -7.71 23.96 22.43
CA ASP A 37 -7.37 24.30 21.05
C ASP A 37 -6.51 23.20 20.42
N ALA A 38 -6.40 23.17 19.10
CA ALA A 38 -5.57 22.17 18.42
C ALA A 38 -4.06 22.44 18.65
N ILE A 39 -3.29 21.39 18.85
CA ILE A 39 -1.83 21.47 19.01
C ILE A 39 -1.20 21.63 17.62
N VAL A 40 -0.53 22.75 17.38
CA VAL A 40 0.13 23.03 16.10
C VAL A 40 1.61 22.62 16.17
N HIS A 41 2.08 21.89 15.17
CA HIS A 41 3.49 21.50 15.04
C HIS A 41 3.96 21.62 13.59
N PRO A 42 5.20 22.06 13.32
CA PRO A 42 5.72 22.14 11.94
C PRO A 42 5.71 20.81 11.20
N PHE A 43 6.06 19.72 11.88
CA PHE A 43 6.18 18.40 11.27
C PHE A 43 5.60 17.34 12.20
N LEU A 44 4.30 17.06 12.11
CA LEU A 44 3.68 16.03 12.97
C LEU A 44 4.20 14.61 12.70
N CYS A 45 4.89 14.38 11.58
CA CYS A 45 5.52 13.11 11.25
C CYS A 45 6.95 12.95 11.80
N SER A 46 7.48 13.93 12.54
CA SER A 46 8.76 13.78 13.23
C SER A 46 8.64 12.79 14.39
N GLU A 47 9.75 12.11 14.72
CA GLU A 47 9.78 11.15 15.83
C GLU A 47 9.33 11.79 17.15
N GLU A 48 9.75 13.03 17.42
CA GLU A 48 9.35 13.82 18.60
C GLU A 48 7.83 14.03 18.67
N ALA A 49 7.22 14.49 17.57
CA ALA A 49 5.80 14.78 17.55
C ALA A 49 4.96 13.50 17.67
N VAL A 50 5.39 12.43 17.00
CA VAL A 50 4.74 11.11 17.07
C VAL A 50 4.85 10.53 18.48
N ALA A 51 6.02 10.64 19.13
CA ALA A 51 6.20 10.22 20.52
C ALA A 51 5.27 10.99 21.45
N LYS A 52 5.16 12.31 21.28
CA LYS A 52 4.22 13.11 22.05
C LYS A 52 2.76 12.67 21.88
N ILE A 53 2.31 12.39 20.65
CA ILE A 53 0.94 11.92 20.41
C ILE A 53 0.72 10.55 21.06
N LYS A 54 1.72 9.66 21.03
CA LYS A 54 1.69 8.37 21.73
C LYS A 54 1.54 8.55 23.24
N ASP A 55 2.31 9.44 23.85
CA ASP A 55 2.23 9.71 25.29
C ASP A 55 0.85 10.29 25.67
N ASP A 56 0.36 11.23 24.86
CA ASP A 56 -0.94 11.87 25.01
C ASP A 56 -2.10 10.85 24.92
N THR A 57 -2.00 9.86 24.03
CA THR A 57 -3.01 8.80 23.87
C THR A 57 -2.90 7.70 24.91
N ALA A 58 -1.68 7.34 25.34
CA ALA A 58 -1.46 6.36 26.40
C ALA A 58 -1.98 6.83 27.76
N ALA A 59 -1.89 8.13 28.04
CA ALA A 59 -2.44 8.73 29.26
C ALA A 59 -3.99 8.71 29.30
N GLU A 60 -4.65 8.57 28.14
CA GLU A 60 -6.09 8.65 27.99
C GLU A 60 -6.61 7.54 27.03
N PRO A 61 -6.86 6.31 27.52
CA PRO A 61 -7.13 5.12 26.69
C PRO A 61 -8.40 5.13 25.82
N ALA A 62 -9.19 6.20 25.87
CA ALA A 62 -10.37 6.42 25.03
C ALA A 62 -10.29 7.76 24.28
N CYS A 63 -9.06 8.21 23.99
CA CYS A 63 -8.80 9.45 23.28
C CYS A 63 -8.85 9.24 21.77
N ASN A 64 -9.77 9.94 21.09
CA ASN A 64 -9.77 10.01 19.64
C ASN A 64 -8.77 11.08 19.18
N VAL A 65 -8.00 10.79 18.13
CA VAL A 65 -6.99 11.69 17.59
C VAL A 65 -7.39 12.16 16.20
N VAL A 66 -7.45 13.47 16.00
CA VAL A 66 -7.61 14.08 14.67
C VAL A 66 -6.28 14.71 14.27
N ILE A 67 -5.77 14.34 13.09
CA ILE A 67 -4.52 14.89 12.56
C ILE A 67 -4.81 15.65 11.26
N GLY A 68 -4.74 16.98 11.33
CA GLY A 68 -4.78 17.89 10.19
C GLY A 68 -3.42 18.01 9.53
N ALA A 69 -3.17 17.25 8.47
CA ALA A 69 -1.86 17.20 7.82
C ALA A 69 -1.97 16.72 6.36
N CYS A 70 -1.04 15.88 5.92
CA CYS A 70 -1.09 15.18 4.64
C CYS A 70 -2.16 14.07 4.62
N SER A 71 -2.49 13.63 3.40
CA SER A 71 -3.39 12.54 3.08
C SER A 71 -3.24 11.33 4.01
N GLY A 72 -4.37 10.76 4.44
CA GLY A 72 -4.39 9.50 5.19
C GLY A 72 -3.92 8.27 4.38
N ARG A 73 -3.57 8.46 3.10
CA ARG A 73 -2.99 7.42 2.24
C ARG A 73 -1.46 7.33 2.33
N VAL A 74 -0.83 8.24 3.06
CA VAL A 74 0.63 8.26 3.27
C VAL A 74 0.93 8.25 4.77
N LEU A 75 2.10 7.74 5.14
CA LEU A 75 2.56 7.68 6.53
C LEU A 75 1.59 6.91 7.45
N THR A 76 0.89 5.91 6.91
CA THR A 76 -0.09 5.10 7.64
C THR A 76 0.51 4.39 8.84
N ASP A 77 1.78 3.98 8.76
CA ASP A 77 2.49 3.31 9.86
C ASP A 77 2.99 4.29 10.92
N VAL A 78 3.27 5.54 10.54
CA VAL A 78 3.74 6.59 11.46
C VAL A 78 2.62 7.02 12.40
N PHE A 79 1.40 7.14 11.87
CA PHE A 79 0.22 7.57 12.62
C PHE A 79 -0.66 6.39 13.05
N ARG A 80 -0.04 5.24 13.31
CA ARG A 80 -0.67 4.08 13.95
C ARG A 80 -0.37 4.13 15.45
N PHE A 81 -1.42 4.37 16.23
CA PHE A 81 -1.36 4.37 17.71
C PHE A 81 -2.02 3.11 18.26
N ALA A 82 -2.36 3.09 19.55
CA ALA A 82 -2.96 1.93 20.19
C ALA A 82 -4.29 1.54 19.49
N PRO A 83 -4.65 0.23 19.41
CA PRO A 83 -5.81 -0.24 18.65
C PRO A 83 -7.14 0.42 19.02
N GLU A 84 -7.29 0.83 20.27
CA GLU A 84 -8.46 1.52 20.82
C GLU A 84 -8.53 3.01 20.44
N THR A 85 -7.43 3.59 19.95
CA THR A 85 -7.35 4.99 19.52
C THR A 85 -7.95 5.13 18.12
N VAL A 86 -9.08 5.83 18.00
CA VAL A 86 -9.56 6.26 16.69
C VAL A 86 -8.67 7.37 16.15
N VAL A 87 -8.05 7.13 14.99
CA VAL A 87 -7.24 8.14 14.29
C VAL A 87 -7.98 8.62 13.04
N GLU A 88 -8.39 9.88 13.03
CA GLU A 88 -8.96 10.53 11.85
C GLU A 88 -7.95 11.47 11.18
N ARG A 89 -7.83 11.35 9.85
CA ARG A 89 -6.88 12.12 9.04
C ARG A 89 -7.60 13.23 8.28
N ALA A 90 -7.48 14.45 8.77
CA ALA A 90 -7.92 15.66 8.06
C ALA A 90 -6.87 16.06 7.01
N ASN A 91 -7.18 15.86 5.72
CA ASN A 91 -6.25 16.16 4.65
C ASN A 91 -6.25 17.67 4.31
N LEU A 92 -5.31 18.40 4.89
CA LEU A 92 -5.11 19.83 4.67
C LEU A 92 -4.03 20.12 3.61
N ARG A 93 -3.34 19.09 3.08
CA ARG A 93 -2.26 19.28 2.10
C ARG A 93 -2.69 19.02 0.67
N GLU A 94 -2.87 17.75 0.29
CA GLU A 94 -3.18 17.37 -1.10
C GLU A 94 -4.59 17.81 -1.53
N GLN A 95 -5.54 17.90 -0.59
CA GLN A 95 -6.92 18.30 -0.88
C GLN A 95 -7.19 19.79 -0.65
N MET A 96 -6.21 20.56 -0.17
CA MET A 96 -6.38 21.97 0.16
C MET A 96 -5.14 22.80 -0.23
N ALA A 97 -4.07 22.77 0.56
CA ALA A 97 -2.89 23.64 0.37
C ALA A 97 -2.29 23.53 -1.04
N TRP A 98 -2.05 22.31 -1.53
CA TRP A 98 -1.44 22.10 -2.86
C TRP A 98 -2.40 22.28 -4.03
N ARG A 99 -3.70 22.43 -3.76
CA ARG A 99 -4.71 22.71 -4.80
C ARG A 99 -5.02 24.20 -4.93
N ARG A 100 -4.96 24.94 -3.82
CA ARG A 100 -5.24 26.39 -3.76
C ARG A 100 -3.96 27.22 -3.90
N GLY A 101 -2.81 26.70 -3.44
CA GLY A 101 -1.58 27.48 -3.37
C GLY A 101 -1.62 28.56 -2.28
N ALA A 102 -0.49 29.24 -2.06
CA ALA A 102 -0.33 30.20 -0.97
C ALA A 102 -0.92 31.60 -1.26
N ASP A 103 -1.15 31.91 -2.53
CA ASP A 103 -1.51 33.27 -2.98
C ASP A 103 -2.99 33.43 -3.40
N GLU A 104 -3.74 32.32 -3.55
CA GLU A 104 -5.14 32.37 -3.97
C GLU A 104 -6.10 32.37 -2.78
N ASP A 105 -7.05 33.32 -2.80
CA ASP A 105 -8.28 33.35 -1.99
C ASP A 105 -8.15 32.74 -0.58
N LYS A 106 -7.40 33.45 0.27
CA LYS A 106 -7.02 33.00 1.62
C LYS A 106 -8.23 32.81 2.52
N GLU A 107 -9.31 33.57 2.32
CA GLU A 107 -10.52 33.45 3.11
C GLU A 107 -11.24 32.13 2.80
N ASP A 108 -11.50 31.85 1.53
CA ASP A 108 -12.10 30.57 1.11
C ASP A 108 -11.23 29.38 1.51
N THR A 109 -9.91 29.50 1.37
CA THR A 109 -8.97 28.43 1.74
C THR A 109 -8.97 28.20 3.26
N GLN A 110 -9.07 29.26 4.07
CA GLN A 110 -9.23 29.17 5.52
C GLN A 110 -10.57 28.52 5.90
N MET A 111 -11.66 28.89 5.22
CA MET A 111 -13.00 28.32 5.45
C MET A 111 -13.02 26.83 5.10
N LEU A 112 -12.43 26.44 3.95
CA LEU A 112 -12.28 25.06 3.55
C LEU A 112 -11.48 24.25 4.58
N ALA A 113 -10.37 24.78 5.08
CA ALA A 113 -9.57 24.14 6.13
C ALA A 113 -10.40 23.89 7.40
N ALA A 114 -11.16 24.90 7.81
CA ALA A 114 -12.02 24.83 8.98
C ALA A 114 -13.13 23.79 8.78
N ASP A 115 -13.75 23.72 7.60
CA ASP A 115 -14.78 22.72 7.28
C ASP A 115 -14.24 21.30 7.26
N ILE A 116 -13.07 21.07 6.64
CA ILE A 116 -12.38 19.77 6.67
C ILE A 116 -12.13 19.35 8.12
N LEU A 117 -11.68 20.28 8.96
CA LEU A 117 -11.40 20.02 10.36
C LEU A 117 -12.68 19.71 11.14
N ARG A 118 -13.75 20.50 10.96
CA ARG A 118 -15.06 20.26 11.58
C ARG A 118 -15.62 18.88 11.21
N MET A 119 -15.59 18.52 9.93
CA MET A 119 -16.03 17.21 9.46
C MET A 119 -15.23 16.08 10.09
N SER A 120 -13.90 16.24 10.16
CA SER A 120 -13.00 15.23 10.73
C SER A 120 -13.21 15.07 12.24
N VAL A 121 -13.36 16.18 12.99
CA VAL A 121 -13.64 16.12 14.43
C VAL A 121 -15.00 15.50 14.70
N ALA A 122 -16.05 15.90 13.95
CA ALA A 122 -17.39 15.32 14.10
C ALA A 122 -17.40 13.81 13.80
N LYS A 123 -16.64 13.38 12.78
CA LYS A 123 -16.49 11.96 12.46
C LYS A 123 -15.75 11.22 13.57
N ALA A 124 -14.63 11.74 14.07
CA ALA A 124 -13.87 11.14 15.16
C ALA A 124 -14.73 10.99 16.43
N GLN A 125 -15.46 12.03 16.84
CA GLN A 125 -16.35 12.01 18.02
C GLN A 125 -17.47 10.95 17.94
N LYS A 126 -17.91 10.60 16.72
CA LYS A 126 -18.98 9.63 16.47
C LYS A 126 -18.47 8.25 16.07
N THR A 127 -17.15 8.08 15.96
CA THR A 127 -16.54 6.81 15.59
C THR A 127 -16.23 6.01 16.85
N THR A 128 -16.58 4.74 16.83
CA THR A 128 -16.11 3.76 17.82
C THR A 128 -14.98 2.97 17.19
N ALA A 129 -13.92 2.69 17.95
CA ALA A 129 -12.83 1.84 17.45
C ALA A 129 -13.42 0.50 16.99
N PRO A 130 -13.16 0.08 15.73
CA PRO A 130 -13.69 -1.19 15.24
C PRO A 130 -12.98 -2.34 15.93
N GLU A 131 -13.73 -3.41 16.24
CA GLU A 131 -13.11 -4.68 16.61
C GLU A 131 -12.40 -5.25 15.37
N PRO A 132 -11.07 -5.47 15.44
CA PRO A 132 -10.36 -6.00 14.29
C PRO A 132 -10.82 -7.44 14.01
N PHE A 133 -11.10 -7.73 12.75
CA PHE A 133 -11.33 -9.10 12.33
C PHE A 133 -10.03 -9.90 12.46
N ILE A 134 -10.00 -10.84 13.39
CA ILE A 134 -8.89 -11.79 13.53
C ILE A 134 -9.26 -13.05 12.76
N ALA A 135 -8.62 -13.24 11.61
CA ALA A 135 -8.82 -14.45 10.80
C ALA A 135 -8.39 -15.69 11.59
N SER A 136 -9.30 -16.65 11.75
CA SER A 136 -9.03 -17.91 12.46
C SER A 136 -8.04 -18.82 11.72
N GLU A 137 -8.04 -18.75 10.39
CA GLU A 137 -7.14 -19.51 9.52
C GLU A 137 -6.64 -18.62 8.38
N MET A 138 -5.33 -18.49 8.27
CA MET A 138 -4.66 -17.83 7.14
C MET A 138 -3.85 -18.87 6.38
N SER A 139 -3.99 -18.89 5.05
CA SER A 139 -3.11 -19.69 4.21
C SER A 139 -1.70 -19.10 4.24
N ARG A 140 -0.69 -19.97 4.35
CA ARG A 140 0.73 -19.57 4.23
C ARG A 140 1.23 -19.71 2.79
N SER A 141 0.39 -20.18 1.87
CA SER A 141 0.78 -20.36 0.47
C SER A 141 0.81 -19.03 -0.28
N VAL A 142 1.74 -18.90 -1.21
CA VAL A 142 1.89 -17.72 -2.07
C VAL A 142 1.50 -18.10 -3.50
N LEU A 143 0.57 -17.35 -4.09
CA LEU A 143 0.28 -17.44 -5.52
C LEU A 143 1.15 -16.43 -6.27
N VAL A 144 1.85 -16.88 -7.29
CA VAL A 144 2.58 -16.03 -8.23
C VAL A 144 1.91 -16.13 -9.60
N VAL A 145 1.50 -14.99 -10.16
CA VAL A 145 0.82 -14.91 -11.45
C VAL A 145 1.78 -14.33 -12.49
N GLY A 146 2.23 -15.18 -13.41
CA GLY A 146 3.23 -14.90 -14.43
C GLY A 146 4.56 -15.58 -14.13
N GLY A 147 5.05 -16.36 -15.07
CA GLY A 147 6.31 -17.11 -15.05
C GLY A 147 7.45 -16.44 -15.80
N GLY A 148 7.41 -15.12 -15.98
CA GLY A 148 8.56 -14.33 -16.45
C GLY A 148 9.60 -14.07 -15.36
N PHE A 149 10.71 -13.40 -15.68
CA PHE A 149 11.82 -13.13 -14.74
C PHE A 149 11.36 -12.69 -13.33
N ALA A 150 10.51 -11.65 -13.24
CA ALA A 150 10.02 -11.15 -11.96
C ALA A 150 9.23 -12.20 -11.15
N GLY A 151 8.41 -13.01 -11.83
CA GLY A 151 7.63 -14.06 -11.17
C GLY A 151 8.47 -15.25 -10.76
N LEU A 152 9.43 -15.65 -11.60
CA LEU A 152 10.37 -16.73 -11.27
C LEU A 152 11.23 -16.37 -10.05
N SER A 153 11.79 -15.16 -10.01
CA SER A 153 12.56 -14.68 -8.85
C SER A 153 11.70 -14.62 -7.60
N ALA A 154 10.49 -14.06 -7.69
CA ALA A 154 9.57 -13.97 -6.56
C ALA A 154 9.16 -15.35 -6.03
N ALA A 155 8.90 -16.32 -6.91
CA ALA A 155 8.56 -17.68 -6.53
C ALA A 155 9.73 -18.36 -5.81
N LEU A 156 10.94 -18.21 -6.33
CA LEU A 156 12.15 -18.80 -5.74
C LEU A 156 12.46 -18.19 -4.36
N ASP A 157 12.41 -16.86 -4.23
CA ASP A 157 12.63 -16.16 -2.95
C ASP A 157 11.59 -16.56 -1.90
N CYS A 158 10.31 -16.64 -2.27
CA CYS A 158 9.24 -17.07 -1.36
C CYS A 158 9.45 -18.52 -0.92
N ALA A 159 9.83 -19.41 -1.84
CA ALA A 159 10.02 -20.82 -1.55
C ALA A 159 11.27 -21.09 -0.69
N ASN A 160 12.34 -20.32 -0.91
CA ASN A 160 13.56 -20.31 -0.10
C ASN A 160 13.31 -19.76 1.32
N ALA A 161 12.41 -18.78 1.45
CA ALA A 161 11.94 -18.30 2.75
C ALA A 161 11.03 -19.30 3.49
N GLY A 162 10.68 -20.43 2.86
CA GLY A 162 9.96 -21.55 3.47
C GLY A 162 8.46 -21.56 3.22
N TYR A 163 7.94 -20.77 2.28
CA TYR A 163 6.53 -20.78 1.89
C TYR A 163 6.26 -21.76 0.74
N ASP A 164 5.07 -22.36 0.72
CA ASP A 164 4.60 -23.12 -0.44
C ASP A 164 4.12 -22.15 -1.52
N VAL A 165 4.55 -22.35 -2.76
CA VAL A 165 4.29 -21.44 -3.87
C VAL A 165 3.55 -22.17 -4.98
N VAL A 166 2.51 -21.53 -5.50
CA VAL A 166 1.93 -21.91 -6.78
C VAL A 166 2.24 -20.83 -7.80
N LEU A 167 2.96 -21.19 -8.86
CA LEU A 167 3.30 -20.31 -9.99
C LEU A 167 2.39 -20.65 -11.17
N VAL A 168 1.57 -19.68 -11.60
CA VAL A 168 0.66 -19.82 -12.74
C VAL A 168 1.20 -19.03 -13.93
N GLU A 169 1.41 -19.70 -15.06
CA GLU A 169 1.85 -19.12 -16.33
C GLU A 169 0.84 -19.46 -17.44
N GLN A 170 0.44 -18.43 -18.19
CA GLN A 170 -0.54 -18.54 -19.27
C GLN A 170 0.03 -19.28 -20.47
N GLU A 171 1.30 -19.07 -20.78
CA GLU A 171 2.01 -19.71 -21.88
C GLU A 171 2.41 -21.15 -21.53
N PRO A 172 2.70 -22.01 -22.52
CA PRO A 172 3.17 -23.37 -22.27
C PRO A 172 4.59 -23.43 -21.68
N ALA A 173 5.36 -22.33 -21.75
CA ALA A 173 6.73 -22.24 -21.29
C ALA A 173 6.94 -21.07 -20.33
N LEU A 174 7.88 -21.25 -19.41
CA LEU A 174 8.34 -20.21 -18.48
C LEU A 174 9.37 -19.28 -19.15
N GLY A 175 9.62 -18.14 -18.50
CA GLY A 175 10.68 -17.19 -18.82
C GLY A 175 10.21 -15.87 -19.43
N GLY A 176 8.98 -15.83 -19.95
CA GLY A 176 8.37 -14.63 -20.52
C GLY A 176 9.24 -13.98 -21.60
N TRP A 177 9.23 -12.66 -21.68
CA TRP A 177 9.99 -11.93 -22.71
C TRP A 177 11.51 -12.17 -22.64
N MET A 178 12.05 -12.34 -21.43
CA MET A 178 13.49 -12.49 -21.23
C MET A 178 14.03 -13.81 -21.82
N ALA A 179 13.20 -14.85 -21.92
CA ALA A 179 13.59 -16.11 -22.57
C ALA A 179 13.76 -15.98 -24.10
N MET A 180 13.25 -14.90 -24.70
CA MET A 180 13.47 -14.61 -26.12
C MET A 180 14.74 -13.79 -26.38
N LEU A 181 15.44 -13.33 -25.33
CA LEU A 181 16.67 -12.57 -25.51
C LEU A 181 17.80 -13.47 -26.00
N TYR A 182 18.56 -12.97 -26.96
CA TYR A 182 19.80 -13.62 -27.38
C TYR A 182 20.86 -13.55 -26.28
N LYS A 183 21.03 -12.36 -25.67
CA LYS A 183 22.00 -12.05 -24.62
C LYS A 183 21.47 -10.98 -23.68
N ASP A 184 21.93 -11.02 -22.44
CA ASP A 184 21.73 -9.96 -21.44
C ASP A 184 22.83 -8.90 -21.55
N THR A 185 22.49 -7.69 -21.08
CA THR A 185 23.47 -6.62 -20.91
C THR A 185 24.50 -7.01 -19.85
N PRO A 186 25.75 -6.52 -19.94
CA PRO A 186 26.78 -6.82 -18.95
C PRO A 186 26.33 -6.49 -17.52
N GLN A 187 26.43 -7.44 -16.58
CA GLN A 187 26.00 -7.29 -15.19
C GLN A 187 27.18 -7.26 -14.20
N GLY A 188 28.36 -7.69 -14.60
CA GLY A 188 29.60 -7.66 -13.80
C GLY A 188 30.69 -6.76 -14.37
N GLU A 189 31.56 -6.23 -13.50
CA GLU A 189 32.76 -5.47 -13.90
C GLU A 189 33.65 -6.32 -14.83
N PRO A 190 34.14 -5.79 -15.98
CA PRO A 190 34.18 -4.38 -16.41
C PRO A 190 32.97 -3.90 -17.23
N TYR A 191 31.85 -4.62 -17.21
CA TYR A 191 30.61 -4.32 -17.93
C TYR A 191 30.78 -4.23 -19.45
N ARG A 192 31.63 -5.09 -20.02
CA ARG A 192 31.98 -5.04 -21.45
C ARG A 192 31.40 -6.18 -22.28
N GLU A 193 31.11 -7.30 -21.66
CA GLU A 193 30.74 -8.53 -22.37
C GLU A 193 29.27 -8.84 -22.15
N ILE A 194 28.56 -9.17 -23.23
CA ILE A 194 27.16 -9.58 -23.19
C ILE A 194 27.04 -10.99 -22.64
N GLU A 195 26.09 -11.21 -21.74
CA GLU A 195 26.01 -12.41 -20.92
C GLU A 195 24.87 -13.32 -21.38
N THR A 196 24.93 -14.61 -21.01
CA THR A 196 23.81 -15.52 -21.26
C THR A 196 22.63 -15.13 -20.37
N PRO A 197 21.38 -15.11 -20.89
CA PRO A 197 20.25 -14.68 -20.08
C PRO A 197 20.07 -15.47 -18.79
N VAL A 198 20.04 -14.76 -17.66
CA VAL A 198 19.93 -15.37 -16.31
C VAL A 198 18.61 -16.11 -16.11
N VAL A 199 17.59 -15.77 -16.90
CA VAL A 199 16.25 -16.37 -16.82
C VAL A 199 16.28 -17.90 -16.95
N GLN A 200 17.24 -18.47 -17.68
CA GLN A 200 17.29 -19.91 -17.88
C GLN A 200 17.64 -20.66 -16.59
N TRP A 201 18.52 -20.11 -15.76
CA TRP A 201 18.85 -20.67 -14.46
C TRP A 201 17.67 -20.59 -13.49
N LEU A 202 16.94 -19.47 -13.51
CA LEU A 202 15.73 -19.29 -12.70
C LEU A 202 14.64 -20.31 -13.06
N ILE A 203 14.45 -20.60 -14.36
CA ILE A 203 13.49 -21.62 -14.80
C ILE A 203 13.88 -22.99 -14.22
N GLU A 204 15.15 -23.36 -14.34
CA GLU A 204 15.63 -24.64 -13.82
C GLU A 204 15.47 -24.76 -12.30
N ASP A 205 15.84 -23.73 -11.56
CA ASP A 205 15.74 -23.72 -10.10
C ASP A 205 14.28 -23.79 -9.66
N VAL A 206 13.39 -23.02 -10.29
CA VAL A 206 11.96 -23.05 -10.01
C VAL A 206 11.35 -24.43 -10.29
N GLN A 207 11.69 -25.05 -11.42
CA GLN A 207 11.17 -26.37 -11.79
C GLN A 207 11.65 -27.49 -10.86
N LYS A 208 12.85 -27.36 -10.28
CA LYS A 208 13.43 -28.35 -9.36
C LYS A 208 13.04 -28.11 -7.89
N HIS A 209 12.50 -26.93 -7.55
CA HIS A 209 12.26 -26.57 -6.16
C HIS A 209 11.05 -27.32 -5.57
N PRO A 210 11.20 -28.05 -4.44
CA PRO A 210 10.15 -28.95 -3.92
C PRO A 210 8.92 -28.23 -3.36
N ARG A 211 9.04 -26.93 -3.05
CA ARG A 211 7.93 -26.08 -2.57
C ARG A 211 7.25 -25.25 -3.66
N ILE A 212 7.66 -25.39 -4.93
CA ILE A 212 7.05 -24.62 -6.03
C ILE A 212 6.27 -25.57 -6.93
N GLN A 213 4.96 -25.37 -6.98
CA GLN A 213 4.10 -25.99 -7.97
C GLN A 213 3.99 -25.07 -9.18
N VAL A 214 4.41 -25.55 -10.34
CA VAL A 214 4.32 -24.81 -11.60
C VAL A 214 3.10 -25.28 -12.39
N LEU A 215 2.25 -24.34 -12.80
CA LEU A 215 1.10 -24.54 -13.68
C LEU A 215 1.31 -23.70 -14.95
N THR A 216 1.76 -24.31 -16.05
CA THR A 216 1.82 -23.67 -17.36
C THR A 216 0.53 -23.91 -18.15
N SER A 217 0.32 -23.16 -19.24
CA SER A 217 -0.95 -23.19 -19.99
C SER A 217 -2.17 -22.97 -19.09
N ALA A 218 -2.00 -22.14 -18.06
CA ALA A 218 -2.96 -21.93 -16.99
C ALA A 218 -3.19 -20.44 -16.73
N GLN A 219 -4.44 -20.07 -16.49
CA GLN A 219 -4.82 -18.67 -16.27
C GLN A 219 -5.68 -18.54 -15.03
N ILE A 220 -5.49 -17.46 -14.29
CA ILE A 220 -6.39 -17.09 -13.19
C ILE A 220 -7.72 -16.66 -13.79
N GLU A 221 -8.79 -17.39 -13.45
CA GLU A 221 -10.16 -17.07 -13.86
C GLU A 221 -10.83 -16.14 -12.84
N LYS A 222 -10.62 -16.42 -11.54
CA LYS A 222 -11.24 -15.66 -10.46
C LYS A 222 -10.36 -15.63 -9.22
N ILE A 223 -10.33 -14.49 -8.55
CA ILE A 223 -9.81 -14.33 -7.20
C ILE A 223 -10.93 -13.72 -6.36
N ALA A 224 -11.25 -14.35 -5.23
CA ALA A 224 -12.19 -13.86 -4.24
C ALA A 224 -11.57 -13.89 -2.84
N GLY A 225 -12.21 -13.24 -1.87
CA GLY A 225 -11.74 -13.22 -0.49
C GLY A 225 -10.89 -11.99 -0.16
N GLN A 226 -9.96 -12.17 0.77
CA GLN A 226 -9.21 -11.09 1.43
C GLN A 226 -7.77 -11.54 1.76
N PRO A 227 -6.85 -10.62 2.12
CA PRO A 227 -5.49 -11.00 2.52
C PRO A 227 -5.47 -12.13 3.56
N GLY A 228 -4.63 -13.15 3.33
CA GLY A 228 -4.57 -14.38 4.12
C GLY A 228 -5.59 -15.45 3.74
N GLN A 229 -6.62 -15.11 2.95
CA GLN A 229 -7.80 -15.94 2.68
C GLN A 229 -8.31 -15.75 1.24
N PHE A 230 -7.40 -15.81 0.26
CA PHE A 230 -7.80 -15.72 -1.14
C PHE A 230 -8.23 -17.08 -1.67
N ASP A 231 -9.44 -17.15 -2.21
CA ASP A 231 -9.95 -18.29 -2.96
C ASP A 231 -9.72 -18.02 -4.45
N VAL A 232 -8.90 -18.85 -5.07
CA VAL A 232 -8.43 -18.67 -6.43
C VAL A 232 -8.89 -19.82 -7.30
N THR A 233 -9.51 -19.48 -8.42
CA THR A 233 -9.91 -20.42 -9.47
C THR A 233 -8.92 -20.29 -10.63
N VAL A 234 -8.22 -21.39 -10.93
CA VAL A 234 -7.26 -21.47 -12.03
C VAL A 234 -7.83 -22.35 -13.14
N LYS A 235 -7.89 -21.82 -14.35
CA LYS A 235 -8.26 -22.57 -15.55
C LYS A 235 -7.01 -23.13 -16.21
N THR A 236 -6.88 -24.45 -16.27
CA THR A 236 -5.81 -25.15 -16.99
C THR A 236 -6.32 -25.61 -18.36
N ASN A 237 -5.53 -25.40 -19.41
CA ASN A 237 -5.86 -25.87 -20.77
C ASN A 237 -5.20 -27.22 -21.12
N GLY A 238 -4.86 -28.05 -20.12
CA GLY A 238 -4.16 -29.33 -20.28
C GLY A 238 -5.05 -30.48 -20.79
N SER A 239 -4.42 -31.55 -21.30
CA SER A 239 -5.07 -32.76 -21.83
C SER A 239 -6.08 -33.37 -20.86
N ALA A 240 -7.15 -33.97 -21.42
CA ALA A 240 -8.45 -34.34 -20.85
C ALA A 240 -8.53 -35.04 -19.47
N GLU A 241 -7.40 -35.38 -18.82
CA GLU A 241 -7.36 -35.91 -17.45
C GLU A 241 -7.21 -34.80 -16.38
N ASN A 242 -6.79 -33.59 -16.76
CA ASN A 242 -6.65 -32.42 -15.86
C ASN A 242 -7.40 -31.17 -16.35
N ALA A 243 -8.35 -31.34 -17.29
CA ALA A 243 -9.18 -30.27 -17.83
C ALA A 243 -10.30 -29.91 -16.84
N GLY A 244 -9.95 -29.21 -15.77
CA GLY A 244 -10.88 -28.75 -14.75
C GLY A 244 -10.37 -27.49 -14.09
N ALA A 245 -11.28 -26.60 -13.68
CA ALA A 245 -10.91 -25.47 -12.84
C ALA A 245 -10.32 -26.01 -11.53
N ALA A 246 -9.07 -25.68 -11.25
CA ALA A 246 -8.42 -26.00 -9.98
C ALA A 246 -8.73 -24.87 -8.98
N GLU A 247 -9.30 -25.23 -7.84
CA GLU A 247 -9.48 -24.30 -6.72
C GLU A 247 -8.29 -24.39 -5.75
N MET A 248 -7.79 -23.24 -5.30
CA MET A 248 -6.72 -23.16 -4.32
C MET A 248 -6.89 -21.98 -3.38
N ARG A 249 -6.29 -22.10 -2.19
CA ARG A 249 -6.30 -21.08 -1.15
C ARG A 249 -4.92 -20.43 -1.04
N ALA A 250 -4.82 -19.14 -1.31
CA ALA A 250 -3.57 -18.38 -1.18
C ALA A 250 -3.65 -17.37 -0.03
N GLY A 251 -2.57 -17.21 0.71
CA GLY A 251 -2.44 -16.14 1.71
C GLY A 251 -2.08 -14.81 1.08
N SER A 252 -1.23 -14.87 0.05
CA SER A 252 -0.67 -13.71 -0.63
C SER A 252 -0.66 -13.96 -2.14
N ILE A 253 -0.75 -12.89 -2.93
CA ILE A 253 -0.71 -12.93 -4.38
C ILE A 253 0.35 -11.95 -4.88
N ILE A 254 1.27 -12.45 -5.71
CA ILE A 254 2.27 -11.65 -6.42
C ILE A 254 1.83 -11.57 -7.89
N LEU A 255 1.55 -10.35 -8.36
CA LEU A 255 1.20 -10.10 -9.76
C LEU A 255 2.46 -9.73 -10.55
N ALA A 256 2.92 -10.65 -11.39
CA ALA A 256 4.09 -10.53 -12.25
C ALA A 256 3.73 -10.78 -13.72
N THR A 257 2.64 -10.15 -14.20
CA THR A 257 1.96 -10.45 -15.47
C THR A 257 2.66 -9.92 -16.74
N GLY A 258 4.00 -9.90 -16.73
CA GLY A 258 4.83 -9.58 -17.88
C GLY A 258 5.01 -8.09 -18.16
N ALA A 259 6.19 -7.74 -18.69
CA ALA A 259 6.47 -6.43 -19.24
C ALA A 259 6.10 -6.40 -20.73
N LYS A 260 5.58 -5.27 -21.20
CA LYS A 260 5.39 -5.00 -22.63
C LYS A 260 6.49 -4.04 -23.08
N PRO A 261 7.38 -4.45 -23.99
CA PRO A 261 8.38 -3.53 -24.53
C PRO A 261 7.72 -2.26 -25.07
N TYR A 262 8.32 -1.11 -24.78
CA TYR A 262 7.87 0.14 -25.36
C TYR A 262 8.10 0.11 -26.87
N ASP A 263 7.10 0.54 -27.62
CA ASP A 263 7.21 0.70 -29.07
C ASP A 263 8.11 1.90 -29.39
N ALA A 264 9.37 1.64 -29.72
CA ALA A 264 10.36 2.66 -30.01
C ALA A 264 9.95 3.59 -31.17
N GLY A 265 9.04 3.18 -32.07
CA GLY A 265 8.50 4.03 -33.13
C GLY A 265 7.67 5.20 -32.62
N LYS A 266 7.30 5.22 -31.33
CA LYS A 266 6.60 6.34 -30.67
C LYS A 266 7.55 7.42 -30.17
N LEU A 267 8.86 7.19 -30.21
CA LEU A 267 9.84 8.22 -29.87
C LEU A 267 9.91 9.21 -31.04
N ALA A 268 9.38 10.42 -30.84
CA ALA A 268 9.31 11.45 -31.86
C ALA A 268 10.71 11.96 -32.30
N HIS A 269 11.74 11.71 -31.48
CA HIS A 269 13.11 12.20 -31.67
C HIS A 269 14.09 11.11 -31.22
N LEU A 270 14.44 10.19 -32.11
CA LEU A 270 15.65 9.37 -32.05
C LEU A 270 16.38 9.46 -33.39
#